data_AF-A0A2K8PQW4-F1
#
_entry.id   AF-A0A2K8PQW4-F1
#
_cell.length_a   1.000
_cell.length_b   1.000
_cell.length_c   1.000
_cell.angle_alpha   90.00
_cell.angle_beta   90.00
_cell.angle_gamma   90.00
#
_symmetry.space_group_name_H-M   'P 1'
#
loop_
_entity.id
_entity.type
_entity.pdbx_description
1 polymer ?
#
loop_
_entity_poly.entity_id
_entity_poly.type
_entity_poly.pdbx_seq_one_letter_code
_entity_poly.pdbx_strand_id
1 'polypeptide(L)'
;MAGFTVHLDENAGPASTHALVIGVGAYTHLQGGASPTAHPGAVGMRQLTSPPLSARRFATWMIDKYHDAGRPLGSLALLLGEEVPGPFVHPRTGAEHAVAAATIDNIVAAVLEWKDRGDHDQARLVFYFCGHGVSLGFDTSLLASDMFADLNSPMNGALHFEGLKRGLNSCRAGQQVFFVDACRAGSDALGRTVGGASLGRVPVDGNEMFRPEGFVPREHAVLYATLHGEETFGRAGEASLFTSALLQSVDGAASENTEGHVWRVTTGTLTHAIGHFMKEPAFAGTLTNAAVPVNSESFDFVFHELPGDPIVPVYIGCLPQTDNALAEFVCRHPGQDDRRRPPPAAGDEPDLTEWSLFLPFGQYEVEAVLGPGDVRRDGLDARPPLFHLRLARP
;
A
#
# COMPACT_ATOMS: atom_id res chain seq x y z
N MET A 1 19.59 4.89 21.69
CA MET A 1 18.94 4.40 20.46
C MET A 1 17.46 4.65 20.62
N ALA A 2 16.82 5.26 19.62
CA ALA A 2 15.41 5.57 19.69
C ALA A 2 14.60 4.30 19.39
N GLY A 3 13.65 3.96 20.27
CA GLY A 3 12.93 2.68 20.25
C GLY A 3 11.83 2.61 19.20
N PHE A 4 12.16 2.75 17.92
CA PHE A 4 11.18 2.67 16.82
C PHE A 4 10.94 1.24 16.31
N THR A 5 11.85 0.33 16.66
CA THR A 5 11.86 -1.04 16.13
C THR A 5 10.82 -1.90 16.82
N VAL A 6 9.91 -2.47 16.02
CA VAL A 6 8.90 -3.42 16.48
C VAL A 6 9.19 -4.85 16.03
N HIS A 7 10.17 -5.04 15.15
CA HIS A 7 10.70 -6.35 14.77
C HIS A 7 12.20 -6.27 14.51
N LEU A 8 12.96 -7.20 15.07
CA LEU A 8 14.39 -7.34 14.84
C LEU A 8 14.74 -8.83 14.84
N ASP A 9 15.37 -9.30 13.76
CA ASP A 9 16.04 -10.59 13.74
C ASP A 9 17.51 -10.36 14.13
N GLU A 10 17.89 -10.81 15.33
CA GLU A 10 19.27 -10.71 15.85
C GLU A 10 20.28 -11.51 14.99
N ASN A 11 19.80 -12.40 14.12
CA ASN A 11 20.62 -13.16 13.18
C ASN A 11 20.58 -12.61 11.75
N ALA A 12 19.97 -11.43 11.55
CA ALA A 12 19.93 -10.78 10.24
C ALA A 12 21.34 -10.61 9.67
N GLY A 13 21.57 -11.16 8.48
CA GLY A 13 22.83 -11.02 7.76
C GLY A 13 22.87 -9.75 6.89
N PRO A 14 23.98 -9.52 6.18
CA PRO A 14 24.10 -8.40 5.24
C PRO A 14 23.05 -8.40 4.11
N ALA A 15 22.51 -9.58 3.80
CA ALA A 15 21.42 -9.76 2.84
C ALA A 15 20.07 -9.81 3.57
N SER A 16 19.63 -8.67 4.09
CA SER A 16 18.36 -8.55 4.80
C SER A 16 17.53 -7.38 4.29
N THR A 17 16.22 -7.52 4.45
CA THR A 17 15.24 -6.47 4.19
C THR A 17 15.02 -5.67 5.47
N HIS A 18 15.13 -4.35 5.39
CA HIS A 18 14.84 -3.43 6.49
C HIS A 18 13.68 -2.53 6.10
N ALA A 19 12.63 -2.52 6.92
CA ALA A 19 11.40 -1.78 6.67
C ALA A 19 11.24 -0.59 7.62
N LEU A 20 10.81 0.54 7.08
CA LEU A 20 10.33 1.71 7.82
C LEU A 20 8.90 1.99 7.41
N VAL A 21 7.98 1.87 8.37
CA VAL A 21 6.53 2.00 8.16
C VAL A 21 6.02 3.18 8.98
N ILE A 22 5.37 4.13 8.29
CA ILE A 22 4.87 5.37 8.90
C ILE A 22 3.39 5.55 8.53
N GLY A 23 2.53 5.74 9.53
CA GLY A 23 1.10 6.00 9.35
C GLY A 23 0.63 7.20 10.15
N VAL A 24 0.26 8.30 9.49
CA VAL A 24 -0.10 9.56 10.17
C VAL A 24 -1.58 9.88 9.97
N GLY A 25 -2.38 9.57 10.99
CA GLY A 25 -3.81 9.85 11.02
C GLY A 25 -4.19 11.06 11.87
N ALA A 26 -3.59 11.14 13.06
CA ALA A 26 -3.74 12.25 13.97
C ALA A 26 -2.63 13.30 13.77
N TYR A 27 -3.05 14.53 13.55
CA TYR A 27 -2.19 15.70 13.39
C TYR A 27 -2.54 16.71 14.47
N THR A 28 -1.55 17.04 15.31
CA THR A 28 -1.70 17.89 16.49
C THR A 28 -2.33 19.24 16.14
N HIS A 29 -1.92 19.84 15.02
CA HIS A 29 -2.26 21.20 14.66
C HIS A 29 -3.30 21.34 13.54
N LEU A 30 -3.79 20.24 12.98
CA LEU A 30 -4.91 20.30 12.02
C LEU A 30 -6.25 20.37 12.74
N GLN A 31 -7.30 20.68 12.00
CA GLN A 31 -8.67 20.67 12.52
C GLN A 31 -9.00 19.29 13.13
N GLY A 32 -9.53 19.29 14.35
CA GLY A 32 -9.80 18.08 15.13
C GLY A 32 -8.60 17.51 15.90
N GLY A 33 -7.42 18.14 15.80
CA GLY A 33 -6.24 17.79 16.59
C GLY A 33 -6.27 18.38 18.00
N ALA A 34 -5.26 18.05 18.81
CA ALA A 34 -5.15 18.51 20.19
C ALA A 34 -4.85 20.01 20.33
N SER A 35 -4.30 20.66 19.30
CA SER A 35 -3.92 22.08 19.33
C SER A 35 -4.03 22.69 17.92
N PRO A 36 -5.25 22.78 17.36
CA PRO A 36 -5.47 23.20 15.98
C PRO A 36 -4.96 24.63 15.73
N THR A 37 -4.36 24.86 14.57
CA THR A 37 -3.87 26.18 14.16
C THR A 37 -4.88 26.93 13.29
N ALA A 38 -4.81 28.27 13.32
CA ALA A 38 -5.53 29.15 12.40
C ALA A 38 -4.72 29.45 11.12
N HIS A 39 -3.56 28.81 10.92
CA HIS A 39 -2.71 29.04 9.76
C HIS A 39 -3.50 28.77 8.44
N PRO A 40 -3.50 29.67 7.45
CA PRO A 40 -4.31 29.52 6.24
C PRO A 40 -4.02 28.24 5.45
N GLY A 41 -2.76 27.78 5.46
CA GLY A 41 -2.36 26.51 4.83
C GLY A 41 -2.93 25.25 5.49
N ALA A 42 -3.48 25.32 6.70
CA ALA A 42 -4.13 24.19 7.39
C ALA A 42 -5.63 24.08 7.04
N VAL A 43 -6.20 25.10 6.40
CA VAL A 43 -7.63 25.13 6.04
C VAL A 43 -7.95 23.99 5.06
N GLY A 44 -9.00 23.22 5.36
CA GLY A 44 -9.42 22.08 4.56
C GLY A 44 -8.68 20.78 4.87
N MET A 45 -7.59 20.82 5.64
CA MET A 45 -6.90 19.62 6.12
C MET A 45 -7.52 19.14 7.44
N ARG A 46 -7.81 17.84 7.50
CA ARG A 46 -8.50 17.19 8.64
C ARG A 46 -7.74 15.95 9.12
N GLN A 47 -8.14 15.42 10.27
CA GLN A 47 -7.67 14.12 10.74
C GLN A 47 -8.04 13.00 9.74
N LEU A 48 -7.20 11.97 9.67
CA LEU A 48 -7.40 10.79 8.83
C LEU A 48 -7.48 9.54 9.70
N THR A 49 -8.44 8.65 9.43
CA THR A 49 -8.62 7.42 10.21
C THR A 49 -7.91 6.21 9.61
N SER A 50 -7.75 6.17 8.29
CA SER A 50 -7.12 5.05 7.60
C SER A 50 -5.61 4.90 7.81
N PRO A 51 -4.78 5.97 7.89
CA PRO A 51 -3.33 5.78 7.82
C PRO A 51 -2.70 4.93 8.91
N PRO A 52 -3.06 5.09 10.21
CA PRO A 52 -2.51 4.22 11.23
C PRO A 52 -2.94 2.76 11.07
N LEU A 53 -4.19 2.52 10.64
CA LEU A 53 -4.69 1.18 10.35
C LEU A 53 -3.94 0.55 9.18
N SER A 54 -3.71 1.31 8.11
CA SER A 54 -2.95 0.87 6.94
C SER A 54 -1.51 0.49 7.31
N ALA A 55 -0.81 1.36 8.05
CA ALA A 55 0.55 1.11 8.52
C ALA A 55 0.62 -0.12 9.42
N ARG A 56 -0.32 -0.30 10.36
CA ARG A 56 -0.40 -1.50 11.20
C ARG A 56 -0.58 -2.77 10.36
N ARG A 57 -1.52 -2.77 9.40
CA ARG A 57 -1.75 -3.93 8.53
C ARG A 57 -0.53 -4.26 7.66
N PHE A 58 0.13 -3.26 7.10
CA PHE A 58 1.33 -3.48 6.30
C PHE A 58 2.50 -3.99 7.17
N ALA A 59 2.70 -3.44 8.37
CA ALA A 59 3.71 -3.93 9.31
C ALA A 59 3.43 -5.37 9.75
N THR A 60 2.17 -5.71 10.05
CA THR A 60 1.74 -7.07 10.35
C THR A 60 2.03 -8.01 9.18
N TRP A 61 1.68 -7.62 7.95
CA TRP A 61 1.97 -8.41 6.76
C TRP A 61 3.47 -8.64 6.55
N MET A 62 4.29 -7.59 6.68
CA MET A 62 5.74 -7.70 6.60
C MET A 62 6.28 -8.69 7.63
N ILE A 63 5.83 -8.63 8.88
CA ILE A 63 6.35 -9.53 9.92
C ILE A 63 5.82 -10.95 9.74
N ASP A 64 4.56 -11.13 9.34
CA ASP A 64 3.90 -12.43 9.33
C ASP A 64 4.14 -13.20 8.03
N LYS A 65 3.95 -12.54 6.89
CA LYS A 65 3.85 -13.18 5.56
C LYS A 65 4.98 -12.86 4.61
N TYR A 66 5.67 -11.73 4.76
CA TYR A 66 6.77 -11.39 3.86
C TYR A 66 7.82 -12.50 3.83
N HIS A 67 8.19 -12.88 2.62
CA HIS A 67 9.14 -13.94 2.35
C HIS A 67 9.94 -13.60 1.11
N ASP A 68 11.26 -13.62 1.26
CA ASP A 68 12.28 -13.54 0.21
C ASP A 68 13.48 -14.31 0.78
N ALA A 69 13.75 -15.50 0.24
CA ALA A 69 14.81 -16.36 0.77
C ALA A 69 16.21 -15.73 0.65
N GLY A 70 16.41 -14.84 -0.33
CA GLY A 70 17.68 -14.13 -0.52
C GLY A 70 17.82 -12.88 0.35
N ARG A 71 16.70 -12.31 0.80
CA ARG A 71 16.65 -11.08 1.62
C ARG A 71 15.52 -11.13 2.66
N PRO A 72 15.59 -12.05 3.66
CA PRO A 72 14.57 -12.14 4.69
C PRO A 72 14.41 -10.81 5.45
N LEU A 73 13.25 -10.60 6.06
CA LEU A 73 13.02 -9.43 6.90
C LEU A 73 13.99 -9.47 8.10
N GLY A 74 14.93 -8.52 8.15
CA GLY A 74 15.87 -8.36 9.25
C GLY A 74 15.38 -7.38 10.31
N SER A 75 14.65 -6.32 9.92
CA SER A 75 14.03 -5.44 10.90
C SER A 75 12.85 -4.63 10.36
N LEU A 76 11.94 -4.24 11.26
CA LEU A 76 10.86 -3.30 10.96
C LEU A 76 10.76 -2.21 12.04
N ALA A 77 10.81 -0.95 11.62
CA ALA A 77 10.50 0.22 12.42
C ALA A 77 9.08 0.73 12.11
N LEU A 78 8.35 1.14 13.15
CA LEU A 78 6.96 1.60 13.04
C LEU A 78 6.77 2.92 13.79
N LEU A 79 6.22 3.93 13.10
CA LEU A 79 5.82 5.20 13.68
C LEU A 79 4.37 5.51 13.32
N LEU A 80 3.57 5.95 14.29
CA LEU A 80 2.14 6.20 14.10
C LEU A 80 1.72 7.56 14.67
N GLY A 81 0.87 8.27 13.94
CA GLY A 81 0.09 9.39 14.47
C GLY A 81 -1.34 8.94 14.71
N GLU A 82 -1.70 8.61 15.94
CA GLU A 82 -3.01 8.09 16.33
C GLU A 82 -3.73 9.03 17.28
N GLU A 83 -5.07 9.12 17.17
CA GLU A 83 -5.88 9.89 18.11
C GLU A 83 -5.81 9.25 19.51
N VAL A 84 -5.87 7.92 19.54
CA VAL A 84 -5.70 7.11 20.74
C VAL A 84 -4.53 6.15 20.51
N PRO A 85 -3.31 6.49 20.99
CA PRO A 85 -2.15 5.63 20.85
C PRO A 85 -2.37 4.26 21.51
N GLY A 86 -2.04 3.19 20.78
CA GLY A 86 -2.09 1.82 21.28
C GLY A 86 -0.81 1.05 20.97
N PRO A 87 -0.50 -0.03 21.71
CA PRO A 87 0.65 -0.86 21.41
C PRO A 87 0.51 -1.52 20.03
N PHE A 88 1.63 -1.87 19.42
CA PHE A 88 1.68 -2.80 18.29
C PHE A 88 1.89 -4.21 18.83
N VAL A 89 0.98 -5.13 18.52
CA VAL A 89 1.09 -6.54 18.92
C VAL A 89 1.83 -7.29 17.82
N HIS A 90 2.99 -7.83 18.14
CA HIS A 90 3.83 -8.58 17.19
C HIS A 90 3.11 -9.87 16.75
N PRO A 91 2.82 -10.07 15.45
CA PRO A 91 1.91 -11.13 15.00
C PRO A 91 2.43 -12.55 15.26
N ARG A 92 3.76 -12.75 15.30
CA ARG A 92 4.35 -14.07 15.53
C ARG A 92 4.62 -14.42 17.00
N THR A 93 4.71 -13.42 17.88
CA THR A 93 5.15 -13.61 19.28
C THR A 93 4.12 -13.16 20.31
N GLY A 94 3.14 -12.36 19.89
CA GLY A 94 2.16 -11.72 20.78
C GLY A 94 2.75 -10.60 21.65
N ALA A 95 4.02 -10.25 21.48
CA ALA A 95 4.66 -9.21 22.28
C ALA A 95 4.06 -7.83 21.95
N GLU A 96 3.82 -7.02 22.98
CA GLU A 96 3.38 -5.63 22.83
C GLU A 96 4.58 -4.69 22.73
N HIS A 97 4.58 -3.86 21.69
CA HIS A 97 5.57 -2.81 21.48
C HIS A 97 4.92 -1.44 21.59
N ALA A 98 5.51 -0.55 22.39
CA ALA A 98 5.15 0.85 22.37
C ALA A 98 5.50 1.45 21.01
N VAL A 99 4.57 2.20 20.41
CA VAL A 99 4.77 2.82 19.10
C VAL A 99 5.07 4.30 19.28
N ALA A 100 6.17 4.77 18.68
CA ALA A 100 6.53 6.17 18.74
C ALA A 100 5.59 7.03 17.88
N ALA A 101 5.32 8.25 18.34
CA ALA A 101 4.58 9.24 17.57
C ALA A 101 5.31 9.58 16.26
N ALA A 102 4.58 9.70 15.16
CA ALA A 102 5.13 10.06 13.86
C ALA A 102 5.40 11.58 13.71
N THR A 103 6.11 12.16 14.67
CA THR A 103 6.62 13.54 14.59
C THR A 103 7.78 13.62 13.61
N ILE A 104 8.06 14.80 13.06
CA ILE A 104 9.14 14.92 12.08
C ILE A 104 10.52 14.55 12.66
N ASP A 105 10.78 14.89 13.92
CA ASP A 105 12.04 14.52 14.58
C ASP A 105 12.18 13.00 14.72
N ASN A 106 11.10 12.31 15.09
CA ASN A 106 11.11 10.85 15.19
C ASN A 106 11.25 10.21 13.80
N ILE A 107 10.58 10.75 12.78
CA ILE A 107 10.72 10.27 11.39
C ILE A 107 12.16 10.43 10.91
N VAL A 108 12.80 11.58 11.11
CA VAL A 108 14.21 11.82 10.74
C VAL A 108 15.12 10.83 11.46
N ALA A 109 14.96 10.66 12.78
CA ALA A 109 15.77 9.72 13.55
C ALA A 109 15.58 8.26 13.07
N ALA A 110 14.34 7.86 12.78
CA ALA A 110 14.02 6.53 12.27
C ALA A 110 14.59 6.30 10.86
N VAL A 111 14.56 7.30 9.98
CA VAL A 111 15.18 7.23 8.65
C VAL A 111 16.68 7.00 8.75
N LEU A 112 17.36 7.71 9.65
CA LEU A 112 18.81 7.55 9.85
C LEU A 112 19.15 6.14 10.36
N GLU A 113 18.44 5.65 11.36
CA GLU A 113 18.64 4.29 11.89
C GLU A 113 18.32 3.21 10.84
N TRP A 114 17.23 3.39 10.09
CA TRP A 114 16.83 2.49 9.01
C TRP A 114 17.84 2.46 7.86
N LYS A 115 18.37 3.62 7.44
CA LYS A 115 19.46 3.69 6.46
C LYS A 115 20.68 2.92 6.96
N ASP A 116 21.09 3.15 8.21
CA ASP A 116 22.30 2.55 8.79
C ASP A 116 22.22 1.02 8.81
N ARG A 117 21.06 0.46 9.20
CA ARG A 117 20.82 -0.99 9.19
C ARG A 117 20.91 -1.60 7.79
N GLY A 118 20.38 -0.90 6.78
CA GLY A 118 20.41 -1.36 5.40
C GLY A 118 21.65 -0.94 4.64
N ASP A 119 22.71 -0.40 5.28
CA ASP A 119 23.89 0.10 4.58
C ASP A 119 24.84 -1.04 4.14
N HIS A 120 24.30 -2.00 3.39
CA HIS A 120 24.98 -3.16 2.83
C HIS A 120 24.56 -3.39 1.38
N ASP A 121 25.46 -3.89 0.53
CA ASP A 121 25.20 -4.04 -0.92
C ASP A 121 24.06 -5.02 -1.22
N GLN A 122 23.89 -6.03 -0.35
CA GLN A 122 22.88 -7.07 -0.52
C GLN A 122 21.56 -6.73 0.15
N ALA A 123 21.49 -5.64 0.94
CA ALA A 123 20.30 -5.27 1.68
C ALA A 123 19.21 -4.69 0.77
N ARG A 124 17.96 -4.80 1.25
CA ARG A 124 16.80 -4.11 0.68
C ARG A 124 16.23 -3.13 1.68
N LEU A 125 15.95 -1.93 1.21
CA LEU A 125 15.23 -0.91 1.97
C LEU A 125 13.76 -0.87 1.52
N VAL A 126 12.84 -0.99 2.47
CA VAL A 126 11.39 -0.84 2.25
C VAL A 126 10.90 0.38 3.01
N PHE A 127 10.38 1.37 2.31
CA PHE A 127 9.76 2.54 2.90
C PHE A 127 8.26 2.51 2.62
N TYR A 128 7.45 2.64 3.66
CA TYR A 128 6.00 2.77 3.54
C TYR A 128 5.55 4.02 4.29
N PHE A 129 4.79 4.87 3.60
CA PHE A 129 4.15 6.03 4.22
C PHE A 129 2.68 6.08 3.84
N CYS A 130 1.81 6.27 4.83
CA CYS A 130 0.40 6.61 4.63
C CYS A 130 0.06 7.86 5.44
N GLY A 131 -0.60 8.84 4.83
CA GLY A 131 -0.95 10.10 5.49
C GLY A 131 -1.23 11.24 4.52
N HIS A 132 -1.18 12.48 5.01
CA HIS A 132 -1.25 13.66 4.16
C HIS A 132 0.05 13.83 3.38
N GLY A 133 -0.09 14.21 2.13
CA GLY A 133 0.99 14.60 1.25
C GLY A 133 0.63 15.89 0.53
N VAL A 134 1.65 16.68 0.18
CA VAL A 134 1.49 17.86 -0.66
C VAL A 134 2.52 17.78 -1.77
N SER A 135 2.10 18.01 -3.02
CA SER A 135 3.02 18.08 -4.14
C SER A 135 3.21 19.51 -4.65
N LEU A 136 4.45 19.83 -5.02
CA LEU A 136 4.80 21.05 -5.73
C LEU A 136 5.59 20.66 -6.99
N GLY A 137 4.92 20.62 -8.14
CA GLY A 137 5.50 20.03 -9.35
C GLY A 137 5.82 18.55 -9.13
N PHE A 138 7.05 18.12 -9.42
CA PHE A 138 7.43 16.72 -9.25
C PHE A 138 7.83 16.33 -7.81
N ASP A 139 8.02 17.32 -6.92
CA ASP A 139 8.37 17.07 -5.53
C ASP A 139 7.12 16.83 -4.66
N THR A 140 7.26 15.92 -3.71
CA THR A 140 6.25 15.48 -2.75
C THR A 140 6.80 15.65 -1.33
N SER A 141 6.00 16.29 -0.48
CA SER A 141 6.26 16.42 0.94
C SER A 141 5.29 15.53 1.71
N LEU A 142 5.80 14.69 2.60
CA LEU A 142 5.02 13.78 3.43
C LEU A 142 4.86 14.41 4.82
N LEU A 143 3.63 14.67 5.25
CA LEU A 143 3.38 15.48 6.44
C LEU A 143 3.46 14.64 7.71
N ALA A 144 4.24 15.11 8.69
CA ALA A 144 4.34 14.48 10.01
C ALA A 144 3.18 14.92 10.92
N SER A 145 2.99 14.24 12.05
CA SER A 145 1.90 14.53 12.99
C SER A 145 1.96 15.93 13.61
N ASP A 146 3.15 16.55 13.61
CA ASP A 146 3.45 17.88 14.15
C ASP A 146 3.58 18.95 13.04
N MET A 147 3.07 18.70 11.84
CA MET A 147 2.90 19.72 10.81
C MET A 147 2.22 20.98 11.37
N PHE A 148 2.74 22.18 11.05
CA PHE A 148 2.37 23.48 11.64
C PHE A 148 2.77 23.73 13.10
N ALA A 149 3.65 22.93 13.72
CA ALA A 149 4.25 23.29 14.99
C ALA A 149 5.09 24.58 14.90
N ASP A 150 5.76 24.79 13.76
CA ASP A 150 6.42 26.04 13.39
C ASP A 150 5.52 26.84 12.44
N LEU A 151 4.89 27.90 12.93
CA LEU A 151 3.99 28.73 12.13
C LEU A 151 4.71 29.60 11.09
N ASN A 152 6.00 29.87 11.29
CA ASN A 152 6.80 30.67 10.36
C ASN A 152 7.40 29.81 9.24
N SER A 153 7.62 28.52 9.51
CA SER A 153 8.10 27.55 8.53
C SER A 153 7.38 26.21 8.69
N PRO A 154 6.08 26.13 8.32
CA PRO A 154 5.27 24.93 8.53
C PRO A 154 5.86 23.65 7.97
N MET A 155 6.55 23.75 6.83
CA MET A 155 7.20 22.63 6.16
C MET A 155 8.30 21.97 6.99
N ASN A 156 8.78 22.60 8.07
CA ASN A 156 9.67 21.94 9.04
C ASN A 156 9.04 20.68 9.66
N GLY A 157 7.70 20.59 9.70
CA GLY A 157 6.94 19.40 10.10
C GLY A 157 6.62 18.43 8.95
N ALA A 158 7.40 18.43 7.87
CA ALA A 158 7.23 17.54 6.74
C ALA A 158 8.57 16.93 6.29
N LEU A 159 8.49 15.77 5.66
CA LEU A 159 9.62 15.06 5.05
C LEU A 159 9.64 15.34 3.54
N HIS A 160 10.76 15.83 3.01
CA HIS A 160 10.95 15.99 1.56
C HIS A 160 11.29 14.63 0.95
N PHE A 161 10.32 14.01 0.29
CA PHE A 161 10.44 12.63 -0.18
C PHE A 161 11.48 12.45 -1.29
N GLU A 162 11.50 13.35 -2.26
CA GLU A 162 12.50 13.35 -3.33
C GLU A 162 13.89 13.63 -2.79
N GLY A 163 14.02 14.53 -1.81
CA GLY A 163 15.25 14.75 -1.07
C GLY A 163 15.74 13.47 -0.39
N LEU A 164 14.86 12.74 0.30
CA LEU A 164 15.17 11.43 0.88
C LEU A 164 15.62 10.41 -0.19
N LYS A 165 14.86 10.27 -1.28
CA LYS A 165 15.21 9.35 -2.38
C LYS A 165 16.57 9.66 -2.99
N ARG A 166 16.91 10.94 -3.15
CA ARG A 166 18.24 11.38 -3.63
C ARG A 166 19.32 11.10 -2.59
N GLY A 167 19.08 11.43 -1.33
CA GLY A 167 20.01 11.14 -0.23
C GLY A 167 20.34 9.66 -0.09
N LEU A 168 19.35 8.77 -0.29
CA LEU A 168 19.56 7.32 -0.29
C LEU A 168 20.39 6.79 -1.46
N ASN A 169 20.80 7.64 -2.40
CA ASN A 169 21.83 7.28 -3.37
C ASN A 169 23.19 6.99 -2.71
N SER A 170 23.44 7.61 -1.54
CA SER A 170 24.61 7.37 -0.67
C SER A 170 24.47 6.14 0.25
N CYS A 171 23.38 5.37 0.11
CA CYS A 171 23.21 4.11 0.83
C CYS A 171 23.63 2.91 -0.04
N ARG A 172 24.37 1.97 0.55
CA ARG A 172 24.89 0.78 -0.14
C ARG A 172 23.80 -0.18 -0.60
N ALA A 173 22.64 -0.19 0.06
CA ALA A 173 21.48 -1.01 -0.31
C ALA A 173 21.26 -1.03 -1.84
N GLY A 174 21.38 -2.21 -2.43
CA GLY A 174 21.20 -2.41 -3.87
C GLY A 174 19.75 -2.26 -4.32
N GLN A 175 18.78 -2.51 -3.42
CA GLN A 175 17.35 -2.43 -3.72
C GLN A 175 16.61 -1.52 -2.76
N GLN A 176 15.77 -0.64 -3.30
CA GLN A 176 14.98 0.31 -2.51
C GLN A 176 13.55 0.41 -3.06
N VAL A 177 12.54 0.04 -2.27
CA VAL A 177 11.14 0.14 -2.68
C VAL A 177 10.39 1.10 -1.77
N PHE A 178 9.59 1.97 -2.39
CA PHE A 178 8.84 3.01 -1.70
C PHE A 178 7.35 2.88 -2.03
N PHE A 179 6.53 2.69 -1.01
CA PHE A 179 5.08 2.70 -1.08
C PHE A 179 4.58 4.01 -0.47
N VAL A 180 4.02 4.89 -1.30
CA VAL A 180 3.60 6.24 -0.89
C VAL A 180 2.10 6.41 -1.07
N ASP A 181 1.39 6.26 0.03
CA ASP A 181 -0.05 6.38 0.14
C ASP A 181 -0.42 7.74 0.74
N ALA A 182 -0.14 8.78 -0.04
CA ALA A 182 -0.40 10.16 0.34
C ALA A 182 -0.88 10.98 -0.85
N CYS A 183 -1.72 11.98 -0.58
CA CYS A 183 -2.21 12.92 -1.60
C CYS A 183 -1.05 13.51 -2.40
N ARG A 184 -1.29 13.68 -3.71
CA ARG A 184 -0.39 14.43 -4.59
C ARG A 184 -1.08 15.60 -5.28
N ALA A 185 -2.30 15.91 -4.86
CA ALA A 185 -2.95 17.17 -5.14
C ALA A 185 -2.13 18.31 -4.51
N GLY A 186 -1.84 19.35 -5.30
CA GLY A 186 -1.37 20.60 -4.72
C GLY A 186 -2.51 21.16 -3.88
N SER A 187 -2.34 21.24 -2.56
CA SER A 187 -3.24 22.10 -1.80
C SER A 187 -2.89 23.54 -2.21
N ASP A 188 -3.67 24.09 -3.14
CA ASP A 188 -3.50 25.44 -3.66
C ASP A 188 -3.27 26.45 -2.53
N ALA A 189 -3.93 26.24 -1.38
CA ALA A 189 -3.76 27.04 -0.17
C ALA A 189 -2.34 26.93 0.44
N LEU A 190 -1.81 25.74 0.70
CA LEU A 190 -0.47 25.58 1.29
C LEU A 190 0.62 26.07 0.32
N GLY A 191 0.53 25.68 -0.96
CA GLY A 191 1.51 26.07 -1.97
C GLY A 191 1.58 27.58 -2.17
N ARG A 192 0.42 28.27 -2.17
CA ARG A 192 0.35 29.73 -2.27
C ARG A 192 0.81 30.45 -0.99
N THR A 193 0.57 29.86 0.19
CA THR A 193 0.83 30.53 1.47
C THR A 193 2.27 30.34 1.97
N VAL A 194 2.86 29.15 1.75
CA VAL A 194 4.20 28.83 2.26
C VAL A 194 5.30 29.14 1.24
N GLY A 195 4.95 29.27 -0.05
CA GLY A 195 5.91 29.50 -1.12
C GLY A 195 6.79 28.27 -1.41
N GLY A 196 7.31 28.17 -2.64
CA GLY A 196 8.03 26.98 -3.10
C GLY A 196 9.46 26.79 -2.57
N ALA A 197 9.87 27.52 -1.53
CA ALA A 197 11.26 27.55 -1.08
C ALA A 197 11.65 26.42 -0.10
N SER A 198 10.68 25.78 0.57
CA SER A 198 10.94 24.65 1.47
C SER A 198 9.93 23.53 1.22
N LEU A 199 10.41 22.31 0.96
CA LEU A 199 9.63 21.10 0.71
C LEU A 199 9.67 20.13 1.90
N GLY A 200 10.17 20.62 3.03
CA GLY A 200 10.37 19.89 4.26
C GLY A 200 11.81 19.46 4.50
N ARG A 201 11.99 18.66 5.55
CA ARG A 201 13.31 18.21 6.01
C ARG A 201 13.85 17.12 5.10
N VAL A 202 15.15 17.21 4.82
CA VAL A 202 15.93 16.22 4.08
C VAL A 202 16.81 15.49 5.10
N PRO A 203 16.49 14.24 5.50
CA PRO A 203 17.21 13.57 6.59
C PRO A 203 18.62 13.12 6.19
N VAL A 204 18.82 12.82 4.91
CA VAL A 204 20.08 12.32 4.36
C VAL A 204 20.50 13.27 3.26
N ASP A 205 21.70 13.83 3.37
CA ASP A 205 22.20 14.78 2.37
C ASP A 205 22.29 14.11 0.98
N GLY A 206 21.74 14.80 -0.02
CA GLY A 206 21.68 14.37 -1.42
C GLY A 206 22.74 15.04 -2.29
N ASN A 207 23.73 15.71 -1.71
CA ASN A 207 24.80 16.42 -2.43
C ASN A 207 25.61 15.52 -3.39
N GLU A 208 25.54 14.20 -3.23
CA GLU A 208 26.11 13.24 -4.17
C GLU A 208 25.21 13.06 -5.39
N MET A 209 25.43 13.91 -6.40
CA MET A 209 24.78 13.82 -7.71
C MET A 209 25.04 12.47 -8.41
N PHE A 210 26.07 11.74 -7.98
CA PHE A 210 26.43 10.42 -8.47
C PHE A 210 26.53 9.43 -7.32
N ARG A 211 26.15 8.18 -7.57
CA ARG A 211 26.33 7.10 -6.60
C ARG A 211 27.82 6.89 -6.34
N PRO A 212 28.29 6.75 -5.08
CA PRO A 212 29.70 6.56 -4.78
C PRO A 212 30.35 5.41 -5.55
N GLU A 213 31.63 5.58 -5.89
CA GLU A 213 32.42 4.54 -6.54
C GLU A 213 32.53 3.29 -5.65
N GLY A 214 32.37 2.12 -6.25
CA GLY A 214 32.41 0.83 -5.54
C GLY A 214 31.09 0.39 -4.91
N PHE A 215 30.01 1.18 -5.01
CA PHE A 215 28.68 0.72 -4.64
C PHE A 215 28.06 -0.08 -5.79
N VAL A 216 27.29 -1.12 -5.45
CA VAL A 216 26.50 -1.86 -6.45
C VAL A 216 25.45 -0.95 -7.10
N PRO A 217 25.02 -1.18 -8.36
CA PRO A 217 23.94 -0.42 -8.97
C PRO A 217 22.70 -0.38 -8.07
N ARG A 218 22.07 0.79 -8.00
CA ARG A 218 20.84 0.98 -7.22
C ARG A 218 19.63 0.69 -8.11
N GLU A 219 18.90 -0.36 -7.78
CA GLU A 219 17.56 -0.62 -8.30
C GLU A 219 16.55 0.00 -7.33
N HIS A 220 15.62 0.80 -7.83
CA HIS A 220 14.58 1.37 -6.99
C HIS A 220 13.22 1.38 -7.67
N ALA A 221 12.16 1.26 -6.88
CA ALA A 221 10.79 1.32 -7.35
C ALA A 221 9.95 2.21 -6.43
N VAL A 222 9.11 3.06 -7.02
CA VAL A 222 8.19 3.92 -6.28
C VAL A 222 6.77 3.65 -6.75
N LEU A 223 5.91 3.25 -5.81
CA LEU A 223 4.50 2.99 -6.04
C LEU A 223 3.69 4.03 -5.26
N TYR A 224 2.94 4.85 -5.98
CA TYR A 224 2.11 5.91 -5.41
C TYR A 224 0.63 5.51 -5.44
N ALA A 225 -0.13 5.94 -4.43
CA ALA A 225 -1.58 5.72 -4.41
C ALA A 225 -2.37 6.53 -5.44
N THR A 226 -1.91 7.75 -5.79
CA THR A 226 -2.63 8.65 -6.71
C THR A 226 -1.73 9.37 -7.70
N LEU A 227 -2.31 9.85 -8.82
CA LEU A 227 -1.64 10.72 -9.78
C LEU A 227 -1.25 12.06 -9.15
N HIS A 228 -0.24 12.71 -9.73
CA HIS A 228 0.03 14.11 -9.43
C HIS A 228 -1.22 14.96 -9.71
N GLY A 229 -1.68 15.70 -8.70
CA GLY A 229 -2.93 16.46 -8.77
C GLY A 229 -4.16 15.80 -8.13
N GLU A 230 -4.09 14.53 -7.69
CA GLU A 230 -5.26 13.79 -7.17
C GLU A 230 -5.17 13.47 -5.66
N GLU A 231 -6.35 13.46 -5.01
CA GLU A 231 -6.53 13.14 -3.58
C GLU A 231 -6.52 11.62 -3.34
N THR A 232 -5.84 11.17 -2.28
CA THR A 232 -5.88 9.76 -1.85
C THR A 232 -7.17 9.43 -1.13
N PHE A 233 -7.74 8.28 -1.46
CA PHE A 233 -9.01 7.84 -0.91
C PHE A 233 -8.83 6.86 0.25
N GLY A 234 -9.28 7.25 1.44
CA GLY A 234 -9.39 6.40 2.61
C GLY A 234 -10.84 5.98 2.86
N ARG A 235 -11.05 4.72 3.27
CA ARG A 235 -12.32 4.27 3.85
C ARG A 235 -12.30 4.55 5.35
N ALA A 236 -13.33 5.20 5.86
CA ALA A 236 -13.37 5.57 7.27
C ALA A 236 -13.34 4.30 8.15
N GLY A 237 -12.38 4.23 9.08
CA GLY A 237 -12.24 3.10 10.00
C GLY A 237 -11.66 1.81 9.38
N GLU A 238 -11.21 1.87 8.12
CA GLU A 238 -10.54 0.76 7.44
C GLU A 238 -9.17 1.20 6.93
N ALA A 239 -8.36 0.24 6.47
CA ALA A 239 -7.18 0.57 5.70
C ALA A 239 -7.56 1.33 4.41
N SER A 240 -6.65 2.15 3.93
CA SER A 240 -6.81 2.86 2.66
C SER A 240 -7.03 1.90 1.50
N LEU A 241 -7.59 2.42 0.41
CA LEU A 241 -7.82 1.62 -0.79
C LEU A 241 -6.49 1.11 -1.38
N PHE A 242 -5.47 1.98 -1.43
CA PHE A 242 -4.15 1.60 -1.91
C PHE A 242 -3.51 0.51 -1.05
N THR A 243 -3.57 0.61 0.28
CA THR A 243 -2.99 -0.42 1.15
C THR A 243 -3.74 -1.74 1.03
N SER A 244 -5.06 -1.68 0.90
CA SER A 244 -5.86 -2.88 0.64
C SER A 244 -5.47 -3.52 -0.71
N ALA A 245 -5.31 -2.72 -1.77
CA ALA A 245 -4.88 -3.20 -3.08
C ALA A 245 -3.47 -3.79 -3.03
N LEU A 246 -2.53 -3.13 -2.34
CA LEU A 246 -1.17 -3.61 -2.12
C LEU A 246 -1.16 -4.98 -1.44
N LEU A 247 -1.91 -5.12 -0.34
CA LEU A 247 -1.99 -6.38 0.41
C LEU A 247 -2.61 -7.52 -0.42
N GLN A 248 -3.67 -7.24 -1.18
CA GLN A 248 -4.25 -8.23 -2.12
C GLN A 248 -3.29 -8.58 -3.26
N SER A 249 -2.47 -7.63 -3.69
CA SER A 249 -1.47 -7.84 -4.73
C SER A 249 -0.37 -8.79 -4.27
N VAL A 250 0.21 -8.54 -3.09
CA VAL A 250 1.26 -9.41 -2.52
C VAL A 250 0.73 -10.78 -2.06
N ASP A 251 -0.56 -10.91 -1.71
CA ASP A 251 -1.17 -12.20 -1.33
C ASP A 251 -1.49 -13.12 -2.54
N GLY A 252 -1.35 -12.64 -3.78
CA GLY A 252 -1.56 -13.50 -4.95
C GLY A 252 -1.72 -12.78 -6.28
N ALA A 253 -2.43 -11.65 -6.32
CA ALA A 253 -2.81 -11.01 -7.58
C ALA A 253 -1.62 -10.43 -8.38
N ALA A 254 -0.46 -10.18 -7.74
CA ALA A 254 0.76 -9.77 -8.42
C ALA A 254 1.74 -10.94 -8.65
N SER A 255 1.31 -12.19 -8.49
CA SER A 255 2.22 -13.33 -8.59
C SER A 255 2.38 -13.79 -10.03
N GLU A 256 3.62 -14.07 -10.43
CA GLU A 256 3.94 -14.73 -11.68
C GLU A 256 4.65 -16.04 -11.39
N ASN A 257 4.29 -17.08 -12.16
CA ASN A 257 5.00 -18.35 -12.14
C ASN A 257 6.19 -18.25 -13.07
N THR A 258 7.36 -18.01 -12.48
CA THR A 258 8.59 -17.84 -13.25
C THR A 258 9.31 -19.18 -13.45
N GLU A 259 9.27 -20.07 -12.47
CA GLU A 259 9.98 -21.35 -12.48
C GLU A 259 9.23 -22.42 -11.65
N GLY A 260 8.49 -23.30 -12.32
CA GLY A 260 7.87 -24.48 -11.68
C GLY A 260 6.72 -24.16 -10.74
N HIS A 261 6.94 -24.29 -9.43
CA HIS A 261 5.93 -24.03 -8.37
C HIS A 261 6.27 -22.80 -7.53
N VAL A 262 7.22 -21.97 -7.97
CA VAL A 262 7.60 -20.74 -7.26
C VAL A 262 6.84 -19.55 -7.84
N TRP A 263 5.97 -18.99 -7.02
CA TRP A 263 5.19 -17.79 -7.33
C TRP A 263 5.92 -16.57 -6.81
N ARG A 264 6.34 -15.69 -7.72
CA ARG A 264 7.11 -14.49 -7.40
C ARG A 264 6.30 -13.23 -7.67
N VAL A 265 6.44 -12.25 -6.81
CA VAL A 265 5.86 -10.92 -6.92
C VAL A 265 7.00 -9.94 -7.17
N THR A 266 6.94 -9.21 -8.27
CA THR A 266 7.92 -8.17 -8.62
C THR A 266 7.34 -6.78 -8.40
N THR A 267 8.20 -5.76 -8.37
CA THR A 267 7.75 -4.36 -8.31
C THR A 267 6.92 -3.96 -9.54
N GLY A 268 7.18 -4.57 -10.70
CA GLY A 268 6.38 -4.42 -11.93
C GLY A 268 5.00 -5.04 -11.81
N THR A 269 4.91 -6.31 -11.39
CA THR A 269 3.61 -6.99 -11.23
C THR A 269 2.76 -6.37 -10.13
N LEU A 270 3.38 -5.87 -9.05
CA LEU A 270 2.69 -5.09 -8.02
C LEU A 270 2.03 -3.85 -8.57
N THR A 271 2.77 -3.09 -9.38
CA THR A 271 2.23 -1.88 -10.02
C THR A 271 1.00 -2.22 -10.86
N HIS A 272 1.09 -3.27 -11.67
CA HIS A 272 -0.03 -3.71 -12.51
C HIS A 272 -1.25 -4.15 -11.68
N ALA A 273 -1.05 -5.01 -10.68
CA ALA A 273 -2.13 -5.54 -9.84
C ALA A 273 -2.82 -4.44 -9.02
N ILE A 274 -2.04 -3.54 -8.40
CA ILE A 274 -2.57 -2.38 -7.66
C ILE A 274 -3.39 -1.49 -8.60
N GLY A 275 -2.84 -1.17 -9.78
CA GLY A 275 -3.54 -0.38 -10.79
C GLY A 275 -4.86 -1.02 -11.24
N HIS A 276 -4.94 -2.35 -11.24
CA HIS A 276 -6.17 -3.07 -11.55
C HIS A 276 -7.21 -2.94 -10.44
N PHE A 277 -6.84 -3.22 -9.18
CA PHE A 277 -7.74 -3.08 -8.05
C PHE A 277 -8.31 -1.66 -7.91
N MET A 278 -7.49 -0.64 -8.14
CA MET A 278 -7.91 0.76 -8.06
C MET A 278 -8.90 1.17 -9.16
N LYS A 279 -8.96 0.41 -10.27
CA LYS A 279 -9.91 0.60 -11.38
C LYS A 279 -11.12 -0.31 -11.32
N GLU A 280 -11.15 -1.27 -10.40
CA GLU A 280 -12.17 -2.31 -10.37
C GLU A 280 -13.37 -1.88 -9.51
N PRO A 281 -14.58 -1.69 -10.08
CA PRO A 281 -15.74 -1.22 -9.33
C PRO A 281 -16.10 -2.08 -8.12
N ALA A 282 -16.00 -3.40 -8.22
CA ALA A 282 -16.29 -4.30 -7.11
C ALA A 282 -15.27 -4.16 -5.96
N PHE A 283 -14.07 -3.66 -6.25
CA PHE A 283 -13.03 -3.41 -5.25
C PHE A 283 -13.03 -1.96 -4.76
N ALA A 284 -12.98 -0.99 -5.67
CA ALA A 284 -12.84 0.44 -5.39
C ALA A 284 -14.18 1.10 -5.00
N GLY A 285 -15.31 0.53 -5.38
CA GLY A 285 -16.64 1.11 -5.11
C GLY A 285 -16.80 2.48 -5.76
N THR A 286 -17.23 3.48 -5.00
CA THR A 286 -17.38 4.86 -5.50
C THR A 286 -16.06 5.54 -5.84
N LEU A 287 -14.92 4.92 -5.48
CA LEU A 287 -13.56 5.43 -5.68
C LEU A 287 -12.91 4.91 -6.97
N THR A 288 -13.70 4.28 -7.84
CA THR A 288 -13.24 3.70 -9.10
C THR A 288 -12.64 4.77 -10.01
N ASN A 289 -11.53 4.44 -10.68
CA ASN A 289 -10.71 5.31 -11.53
C ASN A 289 -9.76 6.26 -10.78
N ALA A 290 -9.54 6.06 -9.47
CA ALA A 290 -8.39 6.62 -8.79
C ALA A 290 -7.12 6.17 -9.52
N ALA A 291 -6.39 7.10 -10.12
CA ALA A 291 -5.33 6.72 -11.03
C ALA A 291 -4.01 6.49 -10.26
N VAL A 292 -3.35 5.37 -10.55
CA VAL A 292 -2.08 4.96 -9.92
C VAL A 292 -0.94 5.31 -10.89
N PRO A 293 -0.08 6.29 -10.59
CA PRO A 293 1.06 6.58 -11.45
C PRO A 293 2.16 5.57 -11.18
N VAL A 294 2.84 5.23 -12.27
CA VAL A 294 4.18 4.64 -12.24
C VAL A 294 5.19 5.75 -12.43
N ASN A 295 6.28 5.75 -11.65
CA ASN A 295 7.43 6.59 -11.96
C ASN A 295 8.17 6.02 -13.18
N SER A 296 8.66 6.90 -14.07
CA SER A 296 9.43 6.50 -15.26
C SER A 296 10.81 5.89 -14.95
N GLU A 297 11.28 6.02 -13.70
CA GLU A 297 12.57 5.49 -13.21
C GLU A 297 12.44 4.25 -12.31
N SER A 298 11.30 3.54 -12.36
CA SER A 298 11.10 2.32 -11.58
C SER A 298 11.80 1.12 -12.21
N PHE A 299 12.65 0.44 -11.43
CA PHE A 299 13.26 -0.84 -11.76
C PHE A 299 12.32 -1.99 -11.38
N ASP A 300 12.39 -3.08 -12.15
CA ASP A 300 11.67 -4.31 -11.87
C ASP A 300 12.57 -5.33 -11.19
N PHE A 301 12.18 -5.79 -10.00
CA PHE A 301 12.89 -6.83 -9.25
C PHE A 301 11.92 -7.61 -8.35
N VAL A 302 12.29 -8.85 -8.02
CA VAL A 302 11.53 -9.71 -7.10
C VAL A 302 11.47 -9.06 -5.73
N PHE A 303 10.27 -8.84 -5.21
CA PHE A 303 10.02 -8.26 -3.90
C PHE A 303 9.62 -9.34 -2.87
N HIS A 304 8.80 -10.29 -3.29
CA HIS A 304 8.20 -11.31 -2.42
C HIS A 304 8.01 -12.62 -3.18
N GLU A 305 8.14 -13.75 -2.48
CA GLU A 305 7.79 -15.08 -2.98
C GLU A 305 6.68 -15.68 -2.11
N LEU A 306 5.65 -16.22 -2.75
CA LEU A 306 4.55 -16.84 -2.00
C LEU A 306 4.98 -18.22 -1.50
N PRO A 307 4.61 -18.59 -0.26
CA PRO A 307 4.90 -19.92 0.29
C PRO A 307 4.03 -21.04 -0.32
N GLY A 308 3.03 -20.70 -1.13
CA GLY A 308 2.10 -21.63 -1.75
C GLY A 308 1.37 -21.01 -2.92
N ASP A 309 0.25 -21.63 -3.32
CA ASP A 309 -0.54 -21.19 -4.45
C ASP A 309 -1.15 -19.79 -4.23
N PRO A 310 -1.19 -18.93 -5.26
CA PRO A 310 -1.70 -17.58 -5.15
C PRO A 310 -3.21 -17.59 -4.95
N ILE A 311 -3.69 -16.59 -4.23
CA ILE A 311 -5.12 -16.27 -4.18
C ILE A 311 -5.43 -15.26 -5.27
N VAL A 312 -6.34 -15.64 -6.17
CA VAL A 312 -6.69 -14.90 -7.38
C VAL A 312 -8.04 -14.21 -7.19
N PRO A 313 -8.12 -12.89 -7.39
CA PRO A 313 -9.39 -12.17 -7.46
C PRO A 313 -10.14 -12.55 -8.74
N VAL A 314 -11.40 -12.93 -8.59
CA VAL A 314 -12.29 -13.37 -9.66
C VAL A 314 -13.61 -12.64 -9.57
N TYR A 315 -14.04 -12.06 -10.69
CA TYR A 315 -15.30 -11.35 -10.83
C TYR A 315 -16.23 -12.12 -11.77
N ILE A 316 -17.37 -12.58 -11.25
CA ILE A 316 -18.33 -13.39 -11.98
C ILE A 316 -19.59 -12.55 -12.22
N GLY A 317 -20.07 -12.50 -13.45
CA GLY A 317 -21.34 -11.88 -13.78
C GLY A 317 -21.99 -12.50 -15.01
N CYS A 318 -23.16 -12.00 -15.36
CA CYS A 318 -23.95 -12.40 -16.52
C CYS A 318 -23.87 -11.36 -17.64
N LEU A 319 -24.17 -11.81 -18.87
CA LEU A 319 -24.50 -10.94 -20.00
C LEU A 319 -25.95 -11.21 -20.46
N PRO A 320 -26.84 -10.19 -20.47
CA PRO A 320 -26.61 -8.80 -20.04
C PRO A 320 -26.42 -8.65 -18.51
N GLN A 321 -25.77 -7.57 -18.06
CA GLN A 321 -25.46 -7.33 -16.63
C GLN A 321 -26.72 -7.28 -15.74
N THR A 322 -27.87 -6.89 -16.29
CA THR A 322 -29.17 -6.89 -15.59
C THR A 322 -29.53 -8.24 -15.00
N ASP A 323 -29.01 -9.33 -15.57
CA ASP A 323 -29.25 -10.68 -15.11
C ASP A 323 -28.55 -11.01 -13.79
N ASN A 324 -27.56 -10.21 -13.36
CA ASN A 324 -26.90 -10.38 -12.07
C ASN A 324 -27.89 -10.31 -10.90
N ALA A 325 -28.92 -9.46 -11.00
CA ALA A 325 -29.92 -9.29 -9.95
C ALA A 325 -30.88 -10.48 -9.82
N LEU A 326 -30.86 -11.43 -10.76
CA LEU A 326 -31.73 -12.60 -10.77
C LEU A 326 -30.97 -13.91 -10.55
N ALA A 327 -29.66 -13.88 -10.71
CA ALA A 327 -28.83 -15.08 -10.69
C ALA A 327 -28.51 -15.54 -9.27
N GLU A 328 -28.76 -16.82 -8.98
CA GLU A 328 -27.96 -17.55 -8.00
C GLU A 328 -26.65 -17.94 -8.68
N PHE A 329 -25.53 -17.41 -8.19
CA PHE A 329 -24.21 -17.84 -8.65
C PHE A 329 -23.70 -18.99 -7.79
N VAL A 330 -23.14 -20.00 -8.44
CA VAL A 330 -22.48 -21.13 -7.79
C VAL A 330 -21.09 -21.30 -8.39
N CYS A 331 -20.08 -21.42 -7.54
CA CYS A 331 -18.70 -21.69 -7.96
C CYS A 331 -18.19 -22.95 -7.26
N ARG A 332 -17.70 -23.92 -8.05
CA ARG A 332 -17.28 -25.24 -7.58
C ARG A 332 -15.83 -25.51 -7.91
N HIS A 333 -15.16 -26.18 -6.99
CA HIS A 333 -13.81 -26.72 -7.18
C HIS A 333 -13.78 -28.16 -6.66
N PRO A 334 -13.13 -29.09 -7.36
CA PRO A 334 -12.96 -30.45 -6.85
C PRO A 334 -12.30 -30.45 -5.46
N GLY A 335 -13.01 -30.93 -4.43
CA GLY A 335 -12.47 -31.02 -3.07
C GLY A 335 -12.59 -29.75 -2.21
N GLN A 336 -13.36 -28.75 -2.63
CA GLN A 336 -13.78 -27.63 -1.77
C GLN A 336 -15.31 -27.56 -1.71
N ASP A 337 -15.85 -26.96 -0.65
CA ASP A 337 -17.28 -26.70 -0.55
C ASP A 337 -17.73 -25.68 -1.60
N ASP A 338 -18.93 -25.89 -2.15
CA ASP A 338 -19.57 -24.98 -3.09
C ASP A 338 -19.68 -23.57 -2.49
N ARG A 339 -19.17 -22.58 -3.21
CA ARG A 339 -19.42 -21.18 -2.89
C ARG A 339 -20.68 -20.75 -3.61
N ARG A 340 -21.52 -19.95 -2.94
CA ARG A 340 -22.80 -19.48 -3.48
C ARG A 340 -23.05 -18.03 -3.18
N ARG A 341 -23.65 -17.32 -4.13
CA ARG A 341 -24.29 -16.02 -3.94
C ARG A 341 -25.75 -16.14 -4.36
N PRO A 342 -26.71 -16.11 -3.41
CA PRO A 342 -28.12 -16.11 -3.77
C PRO A 342 -28.51 -14.78 -4.43
N PRO A 343 -29.60 -14.75 -5.20
CA PRO A 343 -30.19 -13.49 -5.66
C PRO A 343 -30.70 -12.66 -4.46
N PRO A 344 -30.85 -11.33 -4.62
CA PRO A 344 -31.47 -10.47 -3.61
C PRO A 344 -32.85 -10.97 -3.19
N ALA A 345 -33.24 -10.74 -1.93
CA ALA A 345 -34.54 -11.16 -1.45
C ALA A 345 -35.67 -10.32 -2.09
N ALA A 346 -36.88 -10.86 -2.10
CA ALA A 346 -38.03 -10.14 -2.64
C ALA A 346 -38.28 -8.84 -1.84
N GLY A 347 -38.11 -7.70 -2.51
CA GLY A 347 -38.26 -6.36 -1.92
C GLY A 347 -36.93 -5.63 -1.67
N ASP A 348 -35.79 -6.30 -1.84
CA ASP A 348 -34.49 -5.65 -1.83
C ASP A 348 -34.22 -4.92 -3.17
N GLU A 349 -33.33 -3.93 -3.12
CA GLU A 349 -32.84 -3.25 -4.32
C GLU A 349 -32.12 -4.25 -5.24
N PRO A 350 -32.30 -4.17 -6.58
CA PRO A 350 -31.62 -5.04 -7.52
C PRO A 350 -30.10 -4.94 -7.42
N ASP A 351 -29.44 -6.08 -7.20
CA ASP A 351 -27.98 -6.14 -7.16
C ASP A 351 -27.41 -6.46 -8.54
N LEU A 352 -26.97 -5.42 -9.24
CA LEU A 352 -26.37 -5.53 -10.57
C LEU A 352 -24.86 -5.83 -10.55
N THR A 353 -24.26 -5.95 -9.36
CA THR A 353 -22.81 -6.08 -9.21
C THR A 353 -22.32 -7.49 -9.56
N GLU A 354 -21.09 -7.58 -10.04
CA GLU A 354 -20.40 -8.87 -10.16
C GLU A 354 -20.19 -9.51 -8.79
N TRP A 355 -20.27 -10.83 -8.77
CA TRP A 355 -19.86 -11.60 -7.62
C TRP A 355 -18.33 -11.64 -7.55
N SER A 356 -17.77 -10.97 -6.54
CA SER A 356 -16.34 -10.97 -6.27
C SER A 356 -15.95 -12.14 -5.37
N LEU A 357 -14.95 -12.91 -5.79
CA LEU A 357 -14.38 -14.04 -5.08
C LEU A 357 -12.86 -13.94 -5.04
N PHE A 358 -12.28 -14.52 -4.00
CA PHE A 358 -10.85 -14.78 -3.88
C PHE A 358 -10.65 -16.29 -3.89
N LEU A 359 -10.18 -16.81 -5.03
CA LEU A 359 -10.07 -18.24 -5.29
C LEU A 359 -8.58 -18.65 -5.27
N PRO A 360 -8.21 -19.76 -4.61
CA PRO A 360 -6.92 -20.38 -4.86
C PRO A 360 -6.68 -20.63 -6.35
N PHE A 361 -5.41 -20.66 -6.76
CA PHE A 361 -5.04 -21.08 -8.10
C PHE A 361 -5.65 -22.44 -8.45
N GLY A 362 -6.33 -22.54 -9.60
CA GLY A 362 -6.93 -23.80 -10.04
C GLY A 362 -8.09 -23.66 -11.01
N GLN A 363 -8.68 -24.80 -11.33
CA GLN A 363 -9.80 -24.92 -12.27
C GLN A 363 -11.13 -24.98 -11.52
N TYR A 364 -12.07 -24.16 -11.94
CA TYR A 364 -13.38 -24.00 -11.32
C TYR A 364 -14.48 -24.17 -12.36
N GLU A 365 -15.64 -24.67 -11.92
CA GLU A 365 -16.88 -24.61 -12.69
C GLU A 365 -17.76 -23.54 -12.07
N VAL A 366 -18.28 -22.64 -12.90
CA VAL A 366 -19.14 -21.54 -12.46
C VAL A 366 -20.48 -21.64 -13.14
N GLU A 367 -21.54 -21.47 -12.36
CA GLU A 367 -22.92 -21.46 -12.82
C GLU A 367 -23.63 -20.18 -12.41
N ALA A 368 -24.52 -19.69 -13.27
CA ALA A 368 -25.55 -18.71 -12.93
C ALA A 368 -26.93 -19.34 -13.20
N VAL A 369 -27.76 -19.41 -12.16
CA VAL A 369 -29.12 -19.95 -12.21
C VAL A 369 -30.10 -18.79 -12.09
N LEU A 370 -30.76 -18.43 -13.19
CA LEU A 370 -31.72 -17.30 -13.22
C LEU A 370 -33.17 -17.75 -13.05
N GLY A 371 -33.44 -19.04 -13.26
CA GLY A 371 -34.76 -19.63 -13.12
C GLY A 371 -34.83 -21.03 -13.75
N PRO A 372 -36.01 -21.67 -13.71
CA PRO A 372 -36.21 -23.00 -14.28
C PRO A 372 -35.90 -23.00 -15.80
N GLY A 373 -34.74 -23.55 -16.18
CA GLY A 373 -34.31 -23.69 -17.58
C GLY A 373 -33.34 -22.63 -18.11
N ASP A 374 -33.03 -21.57 -17.34
CA ASP A 374 -31.94 -20.63 -17.66
C ASP A 374 -30.79 -20.86 -16.66
N VAL A 375 -29.95 -21.83 -17.00
CA VAL A 375 -28.71 -22.17 -16.28
C VAL A 375 -27.55 -21.98 -17.23
N ARG A 376 -26.67 -21.05 -16.91
CA ARG A 376 -25.48 -20.72 -17.71
C ARG A 376 -24.26 -21.27 -16.99
N ARG A 377 -23.37 -21.93 -17.73
CA ARG A 377 -22.18 -22.58 -17.18
C ARG A 377 -20.96 -22.22 -17.98
N ASP A 378 -19.83 -22.05 -17.29
CA ASP A 378 -18.54 -21.94 -17.94
C ASP A 378 -17.43 -22.43 -17.00
N GLY A 379 -16.29 -22.79 -17.60
CA GLY A 379 -15.06 -23.13 -16.89
C GLY A 379 -14.24 -21.89 -16.60
N LEU A 380 -13.55 -21.89 -15.46
CA LEU A 380 -12.69 -20.82 -15.01
C LEU A 380 -11.33 -21.38 -14.59
N ASP A 381 -10.27 -20.89 -15.21
CA ASP A 381 -8.89 -21.09 -14.75
C ASP A 381 -8.46 -19.89 -13.90
N ALA A 382 -8.63 -19.99 -12.58
CA ALA A 382 -8.26 -18.93 -11.65
C ALA A 382 -6.73 -18.83 -11.59
N ARG A 383 -6.19 -17.82 -12.29
CA ARG A 383 -4.75 -17.51 -12.32
C ARG A 383 -4.52 -16.00 -12.23
N PRO A 384 -3.39 -15.54 -11.65
CA PRO A 384 -3.05 -14.13 -11.62
C PRO A 384 -3.03 -13.47 -13.02
N PRO A 385 -3.22 -12.14 -13.11
CA PRO A 385 -3.41 -11.22 -11.99
C PRO A 385 -4.84 -11.20 -11.44
N LEU A 386 -5.84 -11.41 -12.30
CA LEU A 386 -7.25 -11.50 -11.96
C LEU A 386 -8.03 -12.15 -13.11
N PHE A 387 -9.30 -12.49 -12.86
CA PHE A 387 -10.17 -13.02 -13.90
C PHE A 387 -11.57 -12.37 -13.88
N HIS A 388 -12.11 -12.05 -15.06
CA HIS A 388 -13.53 -11.74 -15.24
C HIS A 388 -14.19 -12.86 -16.03
N LEU A 389 -15.25 -13.44 -15.46
CA LEU A 389 -16.09 -14.41 -16.15
C LEU A 389 -17.47 -13.81 -16.39
N ARG A 390 -17.89 -13.81 -17.66
CA ARG A 390 -19.17 -13.27 -18.10
C ARG A 390 -20.01 -14.37 -18.72
N LEU A 391 -20.98 -14.87 -17.97
CA LEU A 391 -21.87 -15.96 -18.36
C LEU A 391 -22.96 -15.43 -19.32
N ALA A 392 -22.76 -15.71 -20.61
CA ALA A 392 -23.72 -15.41 -21.67
C ALA A 392 -24.72 -16.55 -21.86
N ARG A 393 -25.82 -16.27 -22.57
CA ARG A 393 -26.71 -17.32 -23.05
C ARG A 393 -25.97 -18.21 -24.07
N PRO A 394 -26.22 -19.54 -24.05
CA PRO A 394 -25.62 -20.46 -25.02
C PRO A 394 -26.04 -20.17 -26.47
#